data_AF-A0A7C5NSV2-F1
#
_entry.id   AF-A0A7C5NSV2-F1
#
_cell.length_a   1.000
_cell.length_b   1.000
_cell.length_c   1.000
_cell.angle_alpha   90.00
_cell.angle_beta   90.00
_cell.angle_gamma   90.00
#
_symmetry.space_group_name_H-M   'P 1'
#
loop_
_entity.id
_entity.type
_entity.pdbx_description
1 polymer ?
#
loop_
_entity_poly.entity_id
_entity_poly.type
_entity_poly.pdbx_seq_one_letter_code
_entity_poly.pdbx_strand_id
1 'polypeptide(L)'
;RFNIDELEDVLDEIEEKLDATLTTELSFMRKYFVEVLEIEEELIKRALEIAERYATEESLVEAMFVGIGKSVLANTILAIAEKKDKKMELIETLLEHEPFTIEGWREKINIYFDEEAVEDILKELQKMGYLKVKGNRIWLQ
;
A
#
# COMPACT_ATOMS: atom_id res chain seq x y z
N ARG A 1 -24.40 18.36 -2.40
CA ARG A 1 -25.35 17.88 -1.36
C ARG A 1 -26.07 16.70 -1.98
N PHE A 2 -26.10 15.56 -1.30
CA PHE A 2 -26.93 14.44 -1.73
C PHE A 2 -28.40 14.85 -1.59
N ASN A 3 -29.23 14.66 -2.62
CA ASN A 3 -30.64 14.99 -2.58
C ASN A 3 -31.41 13.75 -2.14
N ILE A 4 -32.03 13.80 -0.97
CA ILE A 4 -32.76 12.65 -0.40
C ILE A 4 -34.05 12.40 -1.19
N ASP A 5 -34.67 13.45 -1.70
CA ASP A 5 -35.94 13.38 -2.43
C ASP A 5 -35.78 12.58 -3.75
N GLU A 6 -34.64 12.74 -4.44
CA GLU A 6 -34.31 11.95 -5.64
C GLU A 6 -34.05 10.47 -5.35
N LEU A 7 -33.64 10.13 -4.11
CA LEU A 7 -33.41 8.75 -3.70
C LEU A 7 -34.73 8.07 -3.33
N GLU A 8 -35.65 8.82 -2.74
CA GLU A 8 -36.99 8.36 -2.35
C GLU A 8 -37.81 7.95 -3.58
N ASP A 9 -37.84 8.81 -4.62
CA ASP A 9 -38.53 8.53 -5.89
C ASP A 9 -38.04 7.21 -6.55
N VAL A 10 -36.73 6.93 -6.47
CA VAL A 10 -36.13 5.72 -7.04
C VAL A 10 -36.43 4.47 -6.21
N LEU A 11 -36.46 4.60 -4.88
CA LEU A 11 -36.78 3.50 -3.98
C LEU A 11 -38.25 3.10 -4.13
N ASP A 12 -39.17 4.07 -4.21
CA ASP A 12 -40.60 3.83 -4.39
C ASP A 12 -40.90 3.09 -5.71
N GLU A 13 -40.25 3.49 -6.82
CA GLU A 13 -40.43 2.83 -8.12
C GLU A 13 -39.96 1.35 -8.09
N ILE A 14 -38.96 1.04 -7.27
CA ILE A 14 -38.44 -0.33 -7.11
C ILE A 14 -39.34 -1.15 -6.19
N GLU A 15 -39.83 -0.58 -5.09
CA GLU A 15 -40.78 -1.24 -4.19
C GLU A 15 -42.10 -1.58 -4.91
N GLU A 16 -42.64 -0.67 -5.71
CA GLU A 16 -43.86 -0.91 -6.50
C GLU A 16 -43.68 -2.04 -7.52
N LYS A 17 -42.50 -2.15 -8.15
CA LYS A 17 -42.21 -3.22 -9.12
C LYS A 17 -42.02 -4.59 -8.47
N LEU A 18 -41.55 -4.62 -7.22
CA LEU A 18 -41.23 -5.84 -6.49
C LEU A 18 -42.35 -6.28 -5.52
N ASP A 19 -43.37 -5.45 -5.30
CA ASP A 19 -44.45 -5.62 -4.32
C ASP A 19 -43.90 -6.01 -2.92
N ALA A 20 -42.81 -5.36 -2.53
CA ALA A 20 -42.07 -5.65 -1.32
C ALA A 20 -41.41 -4.39 -0.76
N THR A 21 -41.42 -4.25 0.57
CA THR A 21 -40.76 -3.16 1.28
C THR A 21 -39.23 -3.38 1.32
N LEU A 22 -38.47 -2.41 0.83
CA LEU A 22 -37.02 -2.38 0.84
C LEU A 22 -36.52 -1.82 2.17
N THR A 23 -36.17 -2.73 3.09
CA THR A 23 -35.48 -2.35 4.31
C THR A 23 -33.97 -2.32 4.06
N THR A 24 -33.36 -1.14 4.10
CA THR A 24 -31.90 -0.98 4.00
C THR A 24 -31.30 -0.90 5.39
N GLU A 25 -30.56 -1.93 5.81
CA GLU A 25 -29.81 -1.91 7.06
C GLU A 25 -28.40 -1.37 6.84
N LEU A 26 -28.02 -0.36 7.62
CA LEU A 26 -26.69 0.26 7.56
C LEU A 26 -26.00 0.09 8.91
N SER A 27 -24.84 -0.56 8.91
CA SER A 27 -24.04 -0.76 10.13
C SER A 27 -22.66 -0.08 9.99
N PHE A 28 -22.29 0.69 11.00
CA PHE A 28 -20.96 1.29 11.10
C PHE A 28 -20.06 0.34 11.88
N MET A 29 -19.21 -0.41 11.16
CA MET A 29 -18.16 -1.20 11.79
C MET A 29 -16.89 -0.36 11.96
N ARG A 30 -16.20 -0.53 13.09
CA ARG A 30 -14.84 0.03 13.24
C ARG A 30 -13.93 -0.68 12.25
N LYS A 31 -13.38 0.09 11.30
CA LYS A 31 -12.28 -0.37 10.47
C LYS A 31 -10.99 -0.13 11.22
N TYR A 32 -10.31 -1.21 11.58
CA TYR A 32 -8.95 -1.18 12.07
C TYR A 32 -8.05 -1.34 10.85
N PHE A 33 -7.06 -0.46 10.69
CA PHE A 33 -6.03 -0.59 9.67
C PHE A 33 -4.68 -0.60 10.38
N VAL A 34 -3.76 -1.42 9.88
CA VAL A 34 -2.39 -1.49 10.37
C VAL A 34 -1.50 -0.96 9.25
N GLU A 35 -0.80 0.13 9.53
CA GLU A 35 0.21 0.69 8.63
C GLU A 35 1.57 0.61 9.33
N VAL A 36 2.54 0.00 8.66
CA VAL A 36 3.92 -0.12 9.18
C VAL A 36 4.82 0.83 8.39
N LEU A 37 5.33 1.86 9.07
CA LEU A 37 6.24 2.85 8.51
C LEU A 37 7.69 2.43 8.77
N GLU A 38 8.05 1.24 8.32
CA GLU A 38 9.37 0.67 8.49
C GLU A 38 9.74 -0.15 7.25
N ILE A 39 11.03 -0.20 6.94
CA ILE A 39 11.56 -0.98 5.81
C ILE A 39 12.35 -2.20 6.30
N GLU A 40 12.79 -2.22 7.56
CA GLU A 40 13.46 -3.37 8.15
C GLU A 40 12.49 -4.52 8.45
N GLU A 41 12.70 -5.66 7.80
CA GLU A 41 11.81 -6.83 7.88
C GLU A 41 11.56 -7.31 9.32
N GLU A 42 12.60 -7.32 10.17
CA GLU A 42 12.47 -7.76 11.57
C GLU A 42 11.58 -6.82 12.38
N LEU A 43 11.72 -5.51 12.17
CA LEU A 43 10.91 -4.51 12.85
C LEU A 43 9.46 -4.54 12.34
N ILE A 44 9.25 -4.78 11.04
CA ILE A 44 7.92 -4.99 10.46
C ILE A 44 7.22 -6.18 11.13
N LYS A 45 7.90 -7.33 11.24
CA LYS A 45 7.35 -8.53 11.89
C LYS A 45 6.96 -8.25 13.34
N ARG A 46 7.83 -7.62 14.12
CA ARG A 46 7.55 -7.25 15.52
C ARG A 46 6.36 -6.28 15.63
N ALA A 47 6.22 -5.33 14.70
CA ALA A 47 5.09 -4.41 14.69
C ALA A 47 3.77 -5.15 14.45
N LEU A 48 3.75 -6.11 13.53
CA LEU A 48 2.58 -6.94 13.23
C LEU A 48 2.21 -7.87 14.40
N GLU A 49 3.20 -8.46 15.07
CA GLU A 49 2.98 -9.26 16.30
C GLU A 49 2.29 -8.43 17.41
N ILE A 50 2.67 -7.16 17.55
CA ILE A 50 2.00 -6.26 18.52
C ILE A 50 0.56 -5.97 18.08
N ALA A 51 0.35 -5.75 16.78
CA ALA A 51 -0.93 -5.40 16.19
C ALA A 51 -1.94 -6.57 16.20
N GLU A 52 -1.46 -7.82 16.22
CA GLU A 52 -2.30 -9.03 16.23
C GLU A 52 -3.35 -9.03 17.35
N ARG A 53 -3.04 -8.41 18.48
CA ARG A 53 -3.95 -8.31 19.63
C ARG A 53 -5.08 -7.30 19.45
N TYR A 54 -5.03 -6.46 18.42
CA TYR A 54 -5.89 -5.29 18.27
C TYR A 54 -6.57 -5.18 16.90
N ALA A 55 -6.09 -5.90 15.90
CA ALA A 55 -6.56 -5.81 14.52
C ALA A 55 -7.25 -7.11 14.07
N THR A 56 -8.00 -7.03 12.98
CA THR A 56 -8.59 -8.21 12.32
C THR A 56 -7.51 -8.94 11.54
N GLU A 57 -7.69 -10.25 11.35
CA GLU A 57 -6.81 -11.09 10.51
C GLU A 57 -6.65 -10.49 9.11
N GLU A 58 -7.76 -10.06 8.49
CA GLU A 58 -7.74 -9.40 7.18
C GLU A 58 -6.82 -8.17 7.15
N SER A 59 -6.94 -7.28 8.14
CA SER A 59 -6.09 -6.08 8.22
C SER A 59 -4.62 -6.43 8.47
N LEU A 60 -4.33 -7.50 9.23
CA LEU A 60 -2.97 -7.94 9.50
C LEU A 60 -2.31 -8.52 8.26
N VAL A 61 -3.05 -9.36 7.51
CA VAL A 61 -2.57 -9.97 6.27
C VAL A 61 -2.30 -8.89 5.21
N GLU A 62 -3.21 -7.92 5.06
CA GLU A 62 -3.00 -6.79 4.16
C GLU A 62 -1.73 -5.99 4.54
N ALA A 63 -1.60 -5.63 5.82
CA ALA A 63 -0.44 -4.89 6.32
C ALA A 63 0.87 -5.67 6.15
N MET A 64 0.83 -7.00 6.32
CA MET A 64 1.98 -7.87 6.11
C MET A 64 2.44 -7.84 4.66
N PHE A 65 1.55 -8.03 3.68
CA PHE A 65 1.91 -8.02 2.27
C PHE A 65 2.41 -6.65 1.82
N VAL A 66 1.76 -5.56 2.26
CA VAL A 66 2.20 -4.20 1.95
C VAL A 66 3.57 -3.93 2.58
N GLY A 67 3.78 -4.31 3.84
CA GLY A 67 5.06 -4.13 4.53
C GLY A 67 6.20 -4.89 3.85
N ILE A 68 5.97 -6.15 3.47
CA ILE A 68 6.94 -6.96 2.71
C ILE A 68 7.24 -6.30 1.36
N GLY A 69 6.20 -5.90 0.62
CA GLY A 69 6.35 -5.25 -0.68
C GLY A 69 7.18 -3.97 -0.60
N LYS A 70 6.86 -3.09 0.36
CA LYS A 70 7.61 -1.87 0.62
C LYS A 70 9.05 -2.15 1.01
N SER A 71 9.29 -3.11 1.90
CA SER A 71 10.64 -3.50 2.34
C SER A 71 11.51 -3.95 1.16
N VAL A 72 10.98 -4.81 0.28
CA VAL A 72 11.72 -5.29 -0.88
C VAL A 72 12.01 -4.17 -1.88
N LEU A 73 11.02 -3.32 -2.17
CA LEU A 73 11.21 -2.19 -3.07
C LEU A 73 12.24 -1.18 -2.49
N ALA A 74 12.15 -0.86 -1.20
CA ALA A 74 13.09 0.00 -0.49
C ALA A 74 14.52 -0.54 -0.56
N ASN A 75 14.74 -1.81 -0.21
CA ASN A 75 16.06 -2.43 -0.25
C ASN A 75 16.64 -2.45 -1.67
N THR A 76 15.80 -2.70 -2.67
CA THR A 76 16.22 -2.68 -4.08
C THR A 76 16.61 -1.28 -4.54
N ILE A 77 15.83 -0.26 -4.16
CA ILE A 77 16.15 1.16 -4.41
C ILE A 77 17.52 1.51 -3.83
N LEU A 78 17.78 1.16 -2.57
CA LEU A 78 19.05 1.45 -1.91
C LEU A 78 20.22 0.75 -2.63
N ALA A 79 20.06 -0.53 -2.99
CA ALA A 79 21.08 -1.29 -3.71
C ALA A 79 21.38 -0.74 -5.13
N ILE A 80 20.38 -0.21 -5.83
CA ILE A 80 20.58 0.45 -7.12
C ILE A 80 21.24 1.82 -6.93
N ALA A 81 20.82 2.57 -5.91
CA ALA A 81 21.36 3.89 -5.60
C ALA A 81 22.85 3.86 -5.23
N GLU A 82 23.37 2.73 -4.73
CA GLU A 82 24.82 2.53 -4.54
C GLU A 82 25.61 2.63 -5.85
N LYS A 83 24.99 2.27 -6.97
CA LYS A 83 25.63 2.22 -8.31
C LYS A 83 25.20 3.36 -9.21
N LYS A 84 23.99 3.90 -9.02
CA LYS A 84 23.37 4.95 -9.84
C LYS A 84 22.99 6.14 -8.97
N ASP A 85 23.71 7.24 -9.11
CA ASP A 85 23.49 8.46 -8.33
C ASP A 85 22.43 9.40 -8.93
N LYS A 86 21.81 9.02 -10.05
CA LYS A 86 20.76 9.79 -10.72
C LYS A 86 19.39 9.18 -10.54
N LYS A 87 18.41 10.02 -10.15
CA LYS A 87 17.03 9.60 -9.88
C LYS A 87 16.37 8.96 -11.10
N MET A 88 16.43 9.60 -12.27
CA MET A 88 15.79 9.08 -13.48
C MET A 88 16.37 7.73 -13.89
N GLU A 89 17.71 7.58 -13.86
CA GLU A 89 18.34 6.30 -14.22
C GLU A 89 17.99 5.18 -13.23
N LEU A 90 17.83 5.52 -11.94
CA LEU A 90 17.35 4.56 -10.93
C LEU A 90 15.91 4.12 -11.18
N ILE A 91 15.01 5.08 -11.44
CA ILE A 91 13.59 4.79 -11.73
C ILE A 91 13.46 3.93 -12.98
N GLU A 92 14.13 4.32 -14.07
CA GLU A 92 14.14 3.54 -15.33
C GLU A 92 14.61 2.10 -15.07
N THR A 93 15.68 1.92 -14.29
CA THR A 93 16.21 0.59 -13.96
C THR A 93 15.20 -0.24 -13.17
N LEU A 94 14.49 0.36 -12.21
CA LEU A 94 13.48 -0.36 -11.41
C LEU A 94 12.32 -0.83 -12.30
N LEU A 95 11.82 0.06 -13.16
CA LEU A 95 10.70 -0.22 -14.05
C LEU A 95 11.04 -1.28 -15.11
N GLU A 96 12.28 -1.30 -15.63
CA GLU A 96 12.75 -2.35 -16.54
C GLU A 96 12.75 -3.76 -15.92
N HIS A 97 12.78 -3.84 -14.59
CA HIS A 97 12.80 -5.09 -13.84
C HIS A 97 11.46 -5.41 -13.16
N GLU A 98 10.40 -4.64 -13.43
CA GLU A 98 9.05 -4.93 -12.96
C GLU A 98 8.46 -6.19 -13.65
N PRO A 99 7.73 -7.07 -12.93
CA PRO A 99 7.49 -7.06 -11.49
C PRO A 99 8.63 -7.66 -10.69
N PHE A 100 8.81 -7.17 -9.45
CA PHE A 100 9.70 -7.85 -8.51
C PHE A 100 9.02 -9.10 -7.99
N THR A 101 9.68 -10.22 -8.23
CA THR A 101 9.21 -11.53 -7.82
C THR A 101 9.95 -11.97 -6.56
N ILE A 102 9.19 -12.20 -5.48
CA ILE A 102 9.68 -12.86 -4.28
C ILE A 102 9.17 -14.29 -4.31
N GLU A 103 10.08 -15.25 -4.32
CA GLU A 103 9.75 -16.67 -4.19
C GLU A 103 9.96 -17.12 -2.74
N GLY A 104 8.86 -17.41 -2.06
CA GLY A 104 8.85 -18.11 -0.78
C GLY A 104 8.75 -19.63 -0.97
N TRP A 105 8.83 -20.39 0.13
CA TRP A 105 8.78 -21.86 0.10
C TRP A 105 7.48 -22.42 -0.50
N ARG A 106 6.36 -21.69 -0.41
CA ARG A 106 5.05 -22.10 -0.95
C ARG A 106 4.34 -21.02 -1.76
N GLU A 107 4.84 -19.79 -1.75
CA GLU A 107 4.12 -18.62 -2.24
C GLU A 107 5.03 -17.79 -3.13
N LYS A 108 4.44 -17.22 -4.17
CA LYS A 108 5.09 -16.31 -5.10
C LYS A 108 4.39 -14.98 -5.02
N ILE A 109 5.11 -13.95 -4.61
CA ILE A 109 4.58 -12.58 -4.53
C ILE A 109 5.18 -11.81 -5.70
N ASN A 110 4.31 -11.25 -6.54
CA ASN A 110 4.71 -10.34 -7.60
C ASN A 110 4.36 -8.92 -7.15
N ILE A 111 5.37 -8.06 -7.08
CA ILE A 111 5.24 -6.66 -6.69
C ILE A 111 5.26 -5.84 -7.98
N TYR A 112 4.12 -5.22 -8.27
CA TYR A 112 3.94 -4.28 -9.36
C TYR A 112 4.00 -2.86 -8.80
N PHE A 113 4.60 -1.94 -9.54
CA PHE A 113 4.78 -0.55 -9.14
C PHE A 113 5.01 0.32 -10.37
N ASP A 114 4.54 1.56 -10.30
CA ASP A 114 4.77 2.57 -11.32
C ASP A 114 5.80 3.61 -10.85
N GLU A 115 6.07 4.59 -11.71
CA GLU A 115 6.99 5.69 -11.40
C GLU A 115 6.54 6.47 -10.16
N GLU A 116 5.24 6.72 -9.99
CA GLU A 116 4.69 7.48 -8.85
C GLU A 116 4.94 6.73 -7.53
N ALA A 117 4.72 5.41 -7.50
CA ALA A 117 5.02 4.58 -6.35
C ALA A 117 6.51 4.61 -5.98
N VAL A 118 7.41 4.54 -6.97
CA VAL A 118 8.85 4.66 -6.72
C VAL A 118 9.21 6.04 -6.17
N GLU A 119 8.63 7.12 -6.70
CA GLU A 119 8.84 8.47 -6.17
C GLU A 119 8.39 8.61 -4.72
N ASP A 120 7.26 7.99 -4.36
CA ASP A 120 6.75 8.03 -3.00
C ASP A 120 7.63 7.26 -2.03
N ILE A 121 8.13 6.08 -2.40
CA ILE A 121 9.11 5.35 -1.59
C ILE A 121 10.42 6.14 -1.45
N LEU A 122 10.89 6.82 -2.50
CA LEU A 122 12.07 7.71 -2.39
C LEU A 122 11.84 8.85 -1.39
N LYS A 123 10.62 9.42 -1.33
CA LYS A 123 10.26 10.43 -0.32
C LYS A 123 10.22 9.83 1.08
N GLU A 124 9.68 8.63 1.25
CA GLU A 124 9.67 7.90 2.53
C GLU A 124 11.10 7.63 3.02
N LEU A 125 11.96 7.06 2.17
CA LEU A 125 13.37 6.79 2.47
C LEU A 125 14.13 8.06 2.84
N GLN A 126 13.84 9.18 2.17
CA GLN A 126 14.41 10.47 2.52
C GLN A 126 13.93 10.98 3.90
N LYS A 127 12.65 10.81 4.23
CA LYS A 127 12.11 11.19 5.56
C LYS A 127 12.72 10.34 6.67
N MET A 128 12.95 9.06 6.40
CA MET A 128 13.58 8.10 7.32
C MET A 128 15.10 8.29 7.43
N GLY A 129 15.71 9.05 6.52
CA GLY A 129 17.13 9.38 6.57
C GLY A 129 18.05 8.37 5.91
N TYR A 130 17.53 7.40 5.13
CA TYR A 130 18.35 6.43 4.40
C TYR A 130 19.05 7.02 3.19
N LEU A 131 18.46 8.05 2.59
CA LEU A 131 19.01 8.73 1.42
C LEU A 131 18.58 10.20 1.38
N LYS A 132 19.14 10.93 0.43
CA LYS A 132 18.78 12.30 0.12
C LYS A 132 18.59 12.44 -1.38
N VAL A 133 17.52 13.11 -1.79
CA VAL A 133 17.22 13.42 -3.19
C VAL A 133 17.19 14.94 -3.37
N LYS A 134 17.96 15.46 -4.31
CA LYS A 134 17.88 16.87 -4.74
C LYS A 134 17.90 16.95 -6.26
N GLY A 135 16.78 17.38 -6.83
CA GLY A 135 16.59 17.36 -8.28
C GLY A 135 16.76 15.93 -8.81
N ASN A 136 17.68 15.74 -9.76
CA ASN A 136 17.97 14.43 -10.34
C ASN A 136 19.14 13.68 -9.66
N ARG A 137 19.58 14.08 -8.45
CA ARG A 137 20.67 13.38 -7.75
C ARG A 137 20.23 12.74 -6.45
N ILE A 138 20.81 11.56 -6.17
CA ILE A 138 20.61 10.74 -4.97
C ILE A 138 21.93 10.61 -4.22
N TRP A 139 21.88 10.72 -2.89
CA TRP A 139 23.01 10.42 -1.99
C TRP A 139 22.53 9.48 -0.88
N LEU A 140 23.17 8.33 -0.73
CA LEU A 140 22.96 7.46 0.44
C LEU A 140 23.52 8.13 1.71
N GLN A 141 22.97 7.79 2.87
CA GLN A 141 23.41 8.28 4.18
C GLN A 141 24.09 7.19 5.01
#